data_AF-A0A1G1HF98-F1
#
_entry.id   AF-A0A1G1HF98-F1
#
_cell.length_a   1.000
_cell.length_b   1.000
_cell.length_c   1.000
_cell.angle_alpha   90.00
_cell.angle_beta   90.00
_cell.angle_gamma   90.00
#
_symmetry.space_group_name_H-M   'P 1'
#
loop_
_entity.id
_entity.type
_entity.pdbx_description
1 polymer ?
#
loop_
_entity_poly.entity_id
_entity_poly.type
_entity_poly.pdbx_seq_one_letter_code
_entity_poly.pdbx_strand_id
1 'polypeptide(L)'
;MTHMYLANEIFSYAPLIPAGIFALMKRHRQDFLYGNLMADMVLGKKYLPDDKSSHCWDVGLKLLRHANTWPEKSFAYGYLSHLAADTVAHETLTDNMRNVGHTWVELKADSVINKTYWLQSITFSKAVQRRNDLFLESSLDSFVFSLKTNKRIYKGMVFLSFLNKKRKRGVDKEFLTNLHDESIARMLDLLKNGTDASVLDKNPL
;
A
#
# COMPACT_ATOMS: atom_id res chain seq x y z
N MET A 1 4.59 -2.88 7.05
CA MET A 1 4.57 -4.33 6.72
C MET A 1 3.15 -4.85 6.52
N THR A 2 2.15 -4.29 7.19
CA THR A 2 0.69 -4.53 7.00
C THR A 2 0.26 -4.56 5.55
N HIS A 3 0.57 -3.53 4.76
CA HIS A 3 0.19 -3.49 3.34
C HIS A 3 0.71 -4.67 2.52
N MET A 4 1.93 -5.17 2.81
CA MET A 4 2.46 -6.35 2.12
C MET A 4 1.73 -7.64 2.52
N TYR A 5 1.28 -7.74 3.76
CA TYR A 5 0.47 -8.86 4.21
C TYR A 5 -0.91 -8.83 3.52
N LEU A 6 -1.61 -7.70 3.60
CA LEU A 6 -2.91 -7.48 2.95
C LEU A 6 -2.86 -7.79 1.45
N ALA A 7 -1.84 -7.28 0.76
CA ALA A 7 -1.64 -7.49 -0.67
C ALA A 7 -1.31 -8.94 -1.04
N ASN A 8 -0.74 -9.72 -0.12
CA ASN A 8 -0.59 -11.17 -0.36
C ASN A 8 -1.89 -11.91 -0.08
N GLU A 9 -2.63 -11.51 0.95
CA GLU A 9 -3.87 -12.15 1.38
C GLU A 9 -5.00 -11.97 0.36
N ILE A 10 -5.03 -10.85 -0.35
CA ILE A 10 -6.02 -10.58 -1.40
C ILE A 10 -6.09 -11.69 -2.46
N PHE A 11 -4.99 -12.41 -2.70
CA PHE A 11 -4.96 -13.53 -3.66
C PHE A 11 -5.74 -14.77 -3.19
N SER A 12 -6.00 -14.89 -1.90
CA SER A 12 -6.86 -15.94 -1.32
C SER A 12 -8.35 -15.67 -1.59
N TYR A 13 -8.70 -14.43 -1.96
CA TYR A 13 -10.07 -14.00 -2.29
C TYR A 13 -10.36 -14.03 -3.79
N ALA A 14 -9.64 -14.86 -4.55
CA ALA A 14 -9.75 -14.96 -6.01
C ALA A 14 -11.19 -15.04 -6.55
N PRO A 15 -12.14 -15.80 -5.96
CA PRO A 15 -13.51 -15.89 -6.47
C PRO A 15 -14.29 -14.57 -6.39
N LEU A 16 -13.85 -13.62 -5.57
CA LEU A 16 -14.49 -12.32 -5.39
C LEU A 16 -13.92 -11.26 -6.34
N ILE A 17 -12.83 -11.53 -7.06
CA ILE A 17 -12.18 -10.56 -7.95
C ILE A 17 -12.59 -10.88 -9.39
N PRO A 18 -12.94 -9.89 -10.23
CA PRO A 18 -13.24 -10.14 -11.64
C PRO A 18 -12.10 -10.92 -12.32
N ALA A 19 -12.44 -11.97 -13.07
CA ALA A 19 -11.47 -12.94 -13.56
C ALA A 19 -10.32 -12.32 -14.37
N GLY A 20 -10.61 -11.28 -15.17
CA GLY A 20 -9.59 -10.54 -15.93
C GLY A 20 -8.58 -9.80 -15.03
N ILE A 21 -9.07 -9.15 -13.97
CA ILE A 21 -8.25 -8.43 -13.00
C ILE A 21 -7.41 -9.42 -12.19
N PHE A 22 -8.02 -10.51 -11.71
CA PHE A 22 -7.29 -11.54 -10.99
C PHE A 22 -6.21 -12.21 -11.85
N ALA A 23 -6.51 -12.51 -13.11
CA ALA A 23 -5.53 -13.07 -14.05
C ALA A 23 -4.34 -12.12 -14.30
N LEU A 24 -4.62 -10.82 -14.47
CA LEU A 24 -3.61 -9.77 -14.57
C LEU A 24 -2.71 -9.75 -13.32
N MET A 25 -3.31 -9.63 -12.13
CA MET A 25 -2.60 -9.61 -10.86
C MET A 25 -1.78 -10.88 -10.64
N LYS A 26 -2.33 -12.06 -10.95
CA LYS A 26 -1.64 -13.34 -10.79
C LYS A 26 -0.44 -13.46 -11.73
N ARG A 27 -0.60 -13.06 -13.00
CA ARG A 27 0.48 -13.09 -14.00
C ARG A 27 1.58 -12.07 -13.69
N HIS A 28 1.22 -10.92 -13.13
CA HIS A 28 2.12 -9.81 -12.82
C HIS A 28 2.18 -9.56 -11.31
N ARG A 29 2.25 -10.64 -10.51
CA ARG A 29 2.17 -10.59 -9.04
C ARG A 29 3.23 -9.70 -8.41
N GLN A 30 4.47 -9.78 -8.89
CA GLN A 30 5.55 -8.95 -8.35
C GLN A 30 5.29 -7.47 -8.61
N ASP A 31 4.69 -7.09 -9.75
CA ASP A 31 4.35 -5.69 -10.04
C ASP A 31 3.23 -5.19 -9.14
N PHE A 32 2.20 -5.99 -8.91
CA PHE A 32 1.10 -5.68 -7.99
C PHE A 32 1.64 -5.44 -6.57
N LEU A 33 2.38 -6.40 -6.02
CA LEU A 33 2.97 -6.28 -4.68
C LEU A 33 3.94 -5.10 -4.60
N TYR A 34 4.64 -4.80 -5.69
CA TYR A 34 5.57 -3.67 -5.76
C TYR A 34 4.84 -2.33 -5.74
N GLY A 35 3.77 -2.19 -6.52
CA GLY A 35 2.91 -1.00 -6.51
C GLY A 35 2.25 -0.76 -5.15
N ASN A 36 1.77 -1.84 -4.51
CA ASN A 36 1.18 -1.76 -3.18
C ASN A 36 2.18 -1.36 -2.09
N LEU A 37 3.48 -1.52 -2.31
CA LEU A 37 4.49 -1.01 -1.38
C LEU A 37 5.00 0.38 -1.74
N MET A 38 4.81 0.80 -2.98
CA MET A 38 5.42 2.02 -3.51
C MET A 38 4.85 3.28 -2.86
N ALA A 39 3.56 3.29 -2.52
CA ALA A 39 2.92 4.45 -1.88
C ALA A 39 3.67 4.88 -0.61
N ASP A 40 4.14 3.93 0.21
CA ASP A 40 4.96 4.20 1.40
C ASP A 40 6.43 4.54 1.11
N MET A 41 6.95 4.13 -0.05
CA MET A 41 8.33 4.39 -0.44
C MET A 41 8.54 5.81 -0.93
N VAL A 42 7.51 6.47 -1.46
CA VAL A 42 7.56 7.87 -1.88
C VAL A 42 7.50 8.77 -0.65
N LEU A 43 8.64 9.33 -0.25
CA LEU A 43 8.76 10.18 0.94
C LEU A 43 8.70 11.66 0.58
N GLY A 44 8.36 12.50 1.57
CA GLY A 44 8.26 13.95 1.41
C GLY A 44 6.93 14.56 1.84
N LYS A 45 6.02 13.74 2.41
CA LYS A 45 4.65 14.09 2.87
C LYS A 45 4.52 15.45 3.58
N LYS A 46 5.49 15.85 4.41
CA LYS A 46 5.43 17.10 5.20
C LYS A 46 5.81 18.37 4.39
N TYR A 47 6.33 18.21 3.18
CA TYR A 47 6.84 19.31 2.35
C TYR A 47 6.11 19.44 1.00
N LEU A 48 5.09 18.60 0.75
CA LEU A 48 4.21 18.68 -0.40
C LEU A 48 2.80 19.08 0.08
N PRO A 49 2.06 19.90 -0.68
CA PRO A 49 0.64 20.10 -0.42
C PRO A 49 -0.12 18.77 -0.56
N ASP A 50 -1.26 18.64 0.14
CA ASP A 50 -1.98 17.37 0.32
C ASP A 50 -2.39 16.72 -1.02
N ASP A 51 -2.66 17.54 -2.04
CA ASP A 51 -2.98 17.15 -3.41
C ASP A 51 -1.82 16.47 -4.16
N LYS A 52 -0.60 16.54 -3.63
CA LYS A 52 0.62 15.92 -4.17
C LYS A 52 1.16 14.79 -3.31
N SER A 53 0.42 14.40 -2.28
CA SER A 53 0.76 13.25 -1.45
C SER A 53 0.69 11.95 -2.26
N SER A 54 1.62 11.03 -2.02
CA SER A 54 1.57 9.66 -2.55
C SER A 54 0.36 8.88 -2.04
N HIS A 55 -0.28 9.37 -0.99
CA HIS A 55 -1.47 8.77 -0.39
C HIS A 55 -2.74 9.45 -0.92
N CYS A 56 -2.75 9.91 -2.17
CA CYS A 56 -3.90 10.56 -2.80
C CYS A 56 -4.47 9.69 -3.92
N TRP A 57 -5.81 9.59 -3.99
CA TRP A 57 -6.50 8.84 -5.05
C TRP A 57 -6.13 9.30 -6.44
N ASP A 58 -6.00 10.61 -6.67
CA ASP A 58 -5.65 11.17 -7.97
C ASP A 58 -4.32 10.66 -8.50
N VAL A 59 -3.35 10.42 -7.62
CA VAL A 59 -2.04 9.84 -7.98
C VAL A 59 -2.21 8.40 -8.46
N GLY A 60 -2.91 7.57 -7.68
CA GLY A 60 -3.18 6.17 -8.05
C GLY A 60 -4.01 6.05 -9.35
N LEU A 61 -5.03 6.89 -9.50
CA LEU A 61 -5.88 6.93 -10.70
C LEU A 61 -5.13 7.48 -11.92
N LYS A 62 -4.23 8.46 -11.74
CA LYS A 62 -3.32 8.93 -12.79
C LYS A 62 -2.42 7.79 -13.25
N LEU A 63 -1.84 7.00 -12.33
CA LEU A 63 -1.04 5.82 -12.68
C LEU A 63 -1.87 4.82 -13.49
N LEU A 64 -3.09 4.48 -13.03
CA LEU A 64 -3.94 3.54 -13.75
C LEU A 64 -4.27 4.01 -15.18
N ARG A 65 -4.53 5.31 -15.37
CA ARG A 65 -4.78 5.91 -16.70
C ARG A 65 -3.57 5.89 -17.63
N HIS A 66 -2.36 6.05 -17.11
CA HIS A 66 -1.13 6.06 -17.91
C HIS A 66 -0.56 4.65 -18.15
N ALA A 67 -1.10 3.62 -17.49
CA ALA A 67 -0.63 2.25 -17.63
C ALA A 67 -0.99 1.65 -19.01
N ASN A 68 0.03 1.48 -19.86
CA ASN A 68 -0.14 1.00 -21.22
C ASN A 68 0.13 -0.51 -21.35
N THR A 69 0.89 -1.07 -20.41
CA THR A 69 1.26 -2.49 -20.41
C THR A 69 0.61 -3.26 -19.26
N TRP A 70 0.50 -4.58 -19.40
CA TRP A 70 -0.06 -5.44 -18.35
C TRP A 70 0.69 -5.35 -17.00
N PRO A 71 2.04 -5.33 -16.95
CA PRO A 71 2.76 -5.07 -15.70
C PRO A 71 2.40 -3.73 -15.04
N GLU A 72 2.31 -2.65 -15.82
CA GLU A 72 2.00 -1.32 -15.30
C GLU A 72 0.58 -1.25 -14.72
N LYS A 73 -0.39 -1.89 -15.39
CA LYS A 73 -1.77 -1.99 -14.88
C LYS A 73 -1.80 -2.75 -13.56
N SER A 74 -1.08 -3.86 -13.48
CA SER A 74 -0.94 -4.63 -12.24
C SER A 74 -0.32 -3.80 -11.10
N PHE A 75 0.73 -3.03 -11.42
CA PHE A 75 1.35 -2.09 -10.49
C PHE A 75 0.37 -1.01 -10.00
N ALA A 76 -0.38 -0.40 -10.91
CA ALA A 76 -1.36 0.63 -10.56
C ALA A 76 -2.48 0.09 -9.66
N TYR A 77 -3.00 -1.11 -9.92
CA TYR A 77 -3.96 -1.77 -9.03
C TYR A 77 -3.36 -2.07 -7.65
N GLY A 78 -2.08 -2.45 -7.58
CA GLY A 78 -1.37 -2.59 -6.32
C GLY A 78 -1.32 -1.28 -5.55
N TYR A 79 -0.96 -0.18 -6.22
CA TYR A 79 -0.90 1.15 -5.61
C TYR A 79 -2.25 1.59 -5.08
N LEU A 80 -3.33 1.45 -5.86
CA LEU A 80 -4.68 1.79 -5.44
C LEU A 80 -5.16 0.89 -4.28
N SER A 81 -4.77 -0.38 -4.26
CA SER A 81 -5.12 -1.30 -3.16
C SER A 81 -4.46 -0.88 -1.83
N HIS A 82 -3.25 -0.33 -1.89
CA HIS A 82 -2.61 0.30 -0.74
C HIS A 82 -3.48 1.44 -0.19
N LEU A 83 -3.89 2.37 -1.05
CA LEU A 83 -4.74 3.51 -0.67
C LEU A 83 -6.08 3.04 -0.08
N ALA A 84 -6.70 2.03 -0.68
CA ALA A 84 -7.95 1.46 -0.17
C ALA A 84 -7.79 0.94 1.26
N ALA A 85 -6.69 0.26 1.56
CA ALA A 85 -6.40 -0.20 2.92
C ALA A 85 -6.16 0.95 3.90
N ASP A 86 -5.50 2.03 3.46
CA ASP A 86 -5.24 3.21 4.31
C ASP A 86 -6.50 3.93 4.75
N THR A 87 -7.59 3.90 3.96
CA THR A 87 -8.88 4.50 4.38
C THR A 87 -9.38 3.95 5.71
N VAL A 88 -9.14 2.67 6.00
CA VAL A 88 -9.55 2.02 7.25
C VAL A 88 -8.72 2.52 8.42
N ALA A 89 -7.41 2.63 8.23
CA ALA A 89 -6.51 3.16 9.24
C ALA A 89 -6.87 4.63 9.54
N HIS A 90 -7.09 5.43 8.51
CA HIS A 90 -7.46 6.83 8.64
C HIS A 90 -8.80 7.01 9.35
N GLU A 91 -9.87 6.33 8.94
CA GLU A 91 -11.18 6.40 9.62
C GLU A 91 -11.11 5.96 11.09
N THR A 92 -10.37 4.89 11.36
CA THR A 92 -10.15 4.44 12.75
C THR A 92 -9.42 5.51 13.58
N LEU A 93 -8.49 6.24 12.97
CA LEU A 93 -7.77 7.34 13.63
C LEU A 93 -8.68 8.55 13.85
N THR A 94 -9.50 8.93 12.87
CA THR A 94 -10.40 10.09 13.00
C THR A 94 -11.53 9.84 13.98
N ASP A 95 -12.12 8.64 13.95
CA ASP A 95 -13.33 8.33 14.72
C ASP A 95 -13.01 7.93 16.16
N ASN A 96 -11.90 7.23 16.40
CA ASN A 96 -11.59 6.66 17.72
C ASN A 96 -10.41 7.34 18.44
N MET A 97 -9.64 8.23 17.81
CA MET A 97 -8.33 8.64 18.36
C MET A 97 -8.07 10.14 18.33
N ARG A 98 -8.94 10.93 18.99
CA ARG A 98 -8.55 12.26 19.52
C ARG A 98 -7.43 12.19 20.60
N ASN A 99 -7.01 10.99 21.04
CA ASN A 99 -6.12 10.87 22.21
C ASN A 99 -5.11 9.70 22.23
N VAL A 100 -4.91 8.96 21.13
CA VAL A 100 -3.87 7.93 21.09
C VAL A 100 -3.02 8.12 19.82
N GLY A 101 -1.71 8.14 19.98
CA GLY A 101 -0.79 8.58 18.94
C GLY A 101 -0.72 7.62 17.74
N HIS A 102 -0.83 8.22 16.55
CA HIS A 102 -0.63 7.70 15.18
C HIS A 102 0.38 6.55 15.02
N THR A 103 1.47 6.57 15.80
CA THR A 103 2.57 5.61 15.68
C THR A 103 2.26 4.23 16.29
N TRP A 104 1.20 4.09 17.08
CA TRP A 104 0.97 2.88 17.87
C TRP A 104 0.24 1.77 17.11
N VAL A 105 -0.72 2.12 16.24
CA VAL A 105 -1.48 1.15 15.45
C VAL A 105 -0.61 0.58 14.33
N GLU A 106 0.07 1.46 13.57
CA GLU A 106 0.98 1.07 12.47
C GLU A 106 2.15 0.20 12.93
N LEU A 107 2.85 0.59 14.00
CA LEU A 107 3.99 -0.19 14.53
C LEU A 107 3.57 -1.54 15.12
N LYS A 108 2.31 -1.68 15.53
CA LYS A 108 1.83 -2.90 16.17
C LYS A 108 1.30 -3.93 15.18
N ALA A 109 0.54 -3.50 14.17
CA ALA A 109 0.17 -4.39 13.07
C ALA A 109 1.44 -5.00 12.45
N ASP A 110 2.47 -4.18 12.26
CA ASP A 110 3.80 -4.62 11.80
C ASP A 110 4.52 -5.61 12.75
N SER A 111 4.22 -5.58 14.06
CA SER A 111 4.83 -6.49 15.05
C SER A 111 4.23 -7.90 15.05
N VAL A 112 3.00 -8.03 14.55
CA VAL A 112 2.28 -9.32 14.40
C VAL A 112 2.66 -9.99 13.07
N ILE A 113 3.07 -9.18 12.09
CA ILE A 113 3.36 -9.65 10.73
C ILE A 113 4.75 -10.26 10.66
N ASN A 114 4.82 -11.45 10.08
CA ASN A 114 6.02 -12.26 10.03
C ASN A 114 7.15 -11.57 9.22
N LYS A 115 8.40 -11.71 9.66
CA LYS A 115 9.63 -11.30 8.93
C LYS A 115 9.67 -11.82 7.49
N THR A 116 8.92 -12.87 7.16
CA THR A 116 8.74 -13.39 5.80
C THR A 116 8.24 -12.33 4.81
N TYR A 117 7.34 -11.43 5.22
CA TYR A 117 6.82 -10.38 4.33
C TYR A 117 7.84 -9.28 4.07
N TRP A 118 8.71 -9.01 5.05
CA TRP A 118 9.87 -8.16 4.84
C TRP A 118 10.83 -8.75 3.81
N LEU A 119 11.17 -10.04 3.95
CA LEU A 119 11.99 -10.76 2.97
C LEU A 119 11.37 -10.67 1.57
N GLN A 120 10.05 -10.84 1.45
CA GLN A 120 9.37 -10.68 0.16
C GLN A 120 9.54 -9.27 -0.42
N SER A 121 9.40 -8.22 0.39
CA SER A 121 9.57 -6.82 -0.03
C SER A 121 10.98 -6.49 -0.56
N ILE A 122 12.00 -7.23 -0.14
CA ILE A 122 13.40 -7.06 -0.62
C ILE A 122 13.79 -8.03 -1.75
N THR A 123 12.93 -9.00 -2.08
CA THR A 123 13.21 -10.04 -3.10
C THR A 123 12.65 -9.74 -4.49
N PHE A 124 12.03 -8.58 -4.71
CA PHE A 124 11.56 -8.20 -6.05
C PHE A 124 12.70 -8.23 -7.06
N SER A 125 12.44 -8.82 -8.24
CA SER A 125 13.48 -8.87 -9.27
C SER A 125 13.91 -7.46 -9.68
N LYS A 126 15.20 -7.29 -10.02
CA LYS A 126 15.72 -6.00 -10.49
C LYS A 126 14.97 -5.48 -11.71
N ALA A 127 14.50 -6.39 -12.57
CA ALA A 127 13.71 -6.05 -13.75
C ALA A 127 12.34 -5.43 -13.37
N VAL A 128 11.62 -6.03 -12.41
CA VAL A 128 10.36 -5.50 -11.88
C VAL A 128 10.56 -4.13 -11.24
N GLN A 129 11.58 -3.99 -10.38
CA GLN A 129 11.87 -2.70 -9.75
C GLN A 129 12.16 -1.65 -10.82
N ARG A 130 13.08 -1.92 -11.75
CA ARG A 130 13.49 -0.96 -12.77
C ARG A 130 12.34 -0.52 -13.66
N ARG A 131 11.51 -1.45 -14.16
CA ARG A 131 10.41 -1.08 -15.07
C ARG A 131 9.34 -0.23 -14.38
N ASN A 132 9.00 -0.58 -13.14
CA ASN A 132 7.95 0.13 -12.41
C ASN A 132 8.44 1.47 -11.87
N ASP A 133 9.73 1.60 -11.54
CA ASP A 133 10.33 2.89 -11.21
C ASP A 133 10.27 3.85 -12.40
N LEU A 134 10.67 3.38 -13.58
CA LEU A 134 10.61 4.18 -14.81
C LEU A 134 9.18 4.58 -15.14
N PHE A 135 8.23 3.66 -15.00
CA PHE A 135 6.80 3.94 -15.18
C PHE A 135 6.29 5.00 -14.20
N LEU A 136 6.68 4.90 -12.93
CA LEU A 136 6.28 5.84 -11.89
C LEU A 136 6.88 7.24 -12.14
N GLU A 137 8.17 7.30 -12.52
CA GLU A 137 8.86 8.53 -12.90
C GLU A 137 8.27 9.20 -14.14
N SER A 138 7.85 8.42 -15.14
CA SER A 138 7.24 8.98 -16.35
C SER A 138 5.78 9.39 -16.17
N SER A 139 5.09 8.85 -15.16
CA SER A 139 3.66 9.11 -14.91
C SER A 139 3.40 10.25 -13.93
N LEU A 140 4.38 10.61 -13.09
CA LEU A 140 4.23 11.62 -12.04
C LEU A 140 5.27 12.74 -12.17
N ASP A 141 4.80 13.98 -12.23
CA ASP A 141 5.62 15.16 -12.52
C ASP A 141 6.39 15.69 -11.29
N SER A 142 6.14 15.15 -10.09
CA SER A 142 6.70 15.70 -8.85
C SER A 142 6.96 14.66 -7.76
N PHE A 143 8.23 14.45 -7.44
CA PHE A 143 8.67 13.81 -6.19
C PHE A 143 9.67 14.73 -5.47
N VAL A 144 9.62 14.79 -4.13
CA VAL A 144 10.57 15.61 -3.33
C VAL A 144 12.01 15.10 -3.47
N PHE A 145 12.16 13.79 -3.59
CA PHE A 145 13.46 13.12 -3.80
C PHE A 145 13.36 12.16 -4.98
N SER A 146 14.50 11.85 -5.60
CA SER A 146 14.55 10.76 -6.59
C SER A 146 14.05 9.45 -5.98
N LEU A 147 13.43 8.59 -6.79
CA LEU A 147 12.94 7.29 -6.33
C LEU A 147 14.04 6.45 -5.66
N LYS A 148 15.26 6.55 -6.18
CA LYS A 148 16.44 5.88 -5.60
C LYS A 148 16.70 6.35 -4.16
N THR A 149 16.65 7.65 -3.90
CA THR A 149 16.84 8.22 -2.56
C THR A 149 15.70 7.82 -1.63
N ASN A 150 14.46 7.94 -2.10
CA ASN A 150 13.25 7.55 -1.39
C ASN A 150 13.31 6.09 -0.88
N LYS A 151 13.64 5.15 -1.77
CA LYS A 151 13.83 3.74 -1.40
C LYS A 151 14.95 3.51 -0.39
N ARG A 152 16.06 4.26 -0.49
CA ARG A 152 17.19 4.11 0.43
C ARG A 152 16.78 4.52 1.84
N ILE A 153 16.05 5.63 1.98
CA ILE A 153 15.54 6.11 3.26
C ILE A 153 14.52 5.11 3.82
N TYR A 154 13.55 4.67 3.01
CA TYR A 154 12.55 3.68 3.42
C TYR A 154 13.19 2.40 3.98
N LYS A 155 14.19 1.84 3.27
CA LYS A 155 14.95 0.66 3.74
C LYS A 155 15.61 0.91 5.10
N GLY A 156 16.16 2.10 5.32
CA GLY A 156 16.74 2.50 6.60
C GLY A 156 15.70 2.56 7.72
N MET A 157 14.55 3.18 7.48
CA MET A 157 13.45 3.27 8.46
C MET A 157 12.95 1.88 8.86
N VAL A 158 12.72 1.01 7.89
CA VAL A 158 12.29 -0.38 8.13
C VAL A 158 13.36 -1.14 8.94
N PHE A 159 14.64 -1.00 8.60
CA PHE A 159 15.73 -1.62 9.35
C PHE A 159 15.78 -1.16 10.81
N LEU A 160 15.60 0.14 11.08
CA LEU A 160 15.55 0.70 12.44
C LEU A 160 14.35 0.18 13.24
N SER A 161 13.20 -0.01 12.59
CA SER A 161 12.01 -0.61 13.22
C SER A 161 12.29 -2.01 13.79
N PHE A 162 13.07 -2.83 13.08
CA PHE A 162 13.46 -4.17 13.57
C PHE A 162 14.35 -4.13 14.82
N LEU A 163 15.17 -3.09 14.97
CA LEU A 163 16.07 -2.93 16.12
C LEU A 163 15.32 -2.43 17.36
N ASN A 164 14.19 -1.74 17.18
CA ASN A 164 13.50 -1.03 18.26
C ASN A 164 12.32 -1.83 18.85
N LYS A 165 12.48 -3.14 19.05
CA LYS A 165 11.42 -4.05 19.52
C LYS A 165 11.18 -3.94 21.04
N LYS A 166 10.79 -2.76 21.54
CA LYS A 166 10.24 -2.65 22.90
C LYS A 166 8.87 -3.33 22.92
N ARG A 167 8.71 -4.36 23.77
CA ARG A 167 7.41 -5.00 24.10
C ARG A 167 6.44 -3.90 24.56
N LYS A 168 5.41 -3.61 23.76
CA LYS A 168 4.32 -2.70 24.13
C LYS A 168 3.02 -3.49 24.31
N ARG A 169 2.22 -3.07 25.31
CA ARG A 169 0.97 -3.66 25.86
C ARG A 169 0.05 -4.26 24.78
N GLY A 170 -0.65 -5.35 25.14
CA GLY A 170 -1.61 -6.07 24.29
C GLY A 170 -2.69 -5.17 23.69
N VAL A 171 -3.04 -5.44 22.44
CA VAL A 171 -4.15 -4.84 21.69
C VAL A 171 -5.06 -6.01 21.46
N ASP A 172 -6.34 -5.75 21.60
CA ASP A 172 -7.34 -6.77 21.39
C ASP A 172 -7.20 -7.38 19.98
N LYS A 173 -7.14 -8.71 19.93
CA LYS A 173 -6.93 -9.43 18.68
C LYS A 173 -8.15 -9.29 17.78
N GLU A 174 -9.34 -9.26 18.36
CA GLU A 174 -10.60 -9.13 17.63
C GLU A 174 -10.65 -7.79 16.90
N PHE A 175 -10.30 -6.70 17.59
CA PHE A 175 -10.15 -5.38 16.95
C PHE A 175 -9.18 -5.39 15.76
N LEU A 176 -8.01 -6.02 15.88
CA LEU A 176 -7.05 -6.10 14.76
C LEU A 176 -7.57 -6.95 13.59
N THR A 177 -8.29 -8.03 13.87
CA THR A 177 -8.93 -8.85 12.83
C THR A 177 -10.00 -8.04 12.10
N ASN A 178 -10.83 -7.28 12.81
CA ASN A 178 -11.85 -6.43 12.19
C ASN A 178 -11.23 -5.37 11.26
N LEU A 179 -10.15 -4.72 11.67
CA LEU A 179 -9.43 -3.77 10.81
C LEU A 179 -8.84 -4.45 9.57
N HIS A 180 -8.31 -5.67 9.72
CA HIS A 180 -7.80 -6.45 8.61
C HIS A 180 -8.92 -6.78 7.60
N ASP A 181 -10.03 -7.36 8.08
CA ASP A 181 -11.14 -7.77 7.22
C ASP A 181 -11.74 -6.56 6.49
N GLU A 182 -11.87 -5.42 7.18
CA GLU A 182 -12.32 -4.17 6.57
C GLU A 182 -11.32 -3.68 5.50
N SER A 183 -10.00 -3.70 5.75
CA SER A 183 -9.01 -3.34 4.73
C SER A 183 -9.12 -4.23 3.49
N ILE A 184 -9.31 -5.54 3.66
CA ILE A 184 -9.52 -6.47 2.55
C ILE A 184 -10.82 -6.14 1.80
N ALA A 185 -11.91 -5.85 2.51
CA ALA A 185 -13.19 -5.47 1.90
C ALA A 185 -13.04 -4.21 1.03
N ARG A 186 -12.30 -3.20 1.50
CA ARG A 186 -12.00 -1.96 0.76
C ARG A 186 -11.17 -2.24 -0.49
N MET A 187 -10.15 -3.08 -0.39
CA MET A 187 -9.37 -3.52 -1.56
C MET A 187 -10.23 -4.28 -2.56
N LEU A 188 -11.13 -5.16 -2.09
CA LEU A 188 -12.03 -5.91 -2.97
C LEU A 188 -13.04 -5.01 -3.67
N ASP A 189 -13.61 -4.00 -2.99
CA ASP A 189 -14.49 -3.01 -3.61
C ASP A 189 -13.80 -2.32 -4.79
N LEU A 190 -12.58 -1.82 -4.57
CA LEU A 190 -11.74 -1.23 -5.61
C LEU A 190 -11.47 -2.20 -6.77
N LEU A 191 -11.05 -3.44 -6.48
CA LEU A 191 -10.70 -4.40 -7.53
C LEU A 191 -11.92 -4.89 -8.34
N LYS A 192 -13.12 -4.85 -7.75
CA LYS A 192 -14.38 -5.19 -8.41
C LYS A 192 -14.89 -4.06 -9.28
N ASN A 193 -14.87 -2.84 -8.73
CA ASN A 193 -15.62 -1.71 -9.29
C ASN A 193 -14.71 -0.66 -9.95
N GLY A 194 -13.39 -0.76 -9.81
CA GLY A 194 -12.43 0.14 -10.46
C GLY A 194 -12.65 1.59 -10.06
N THR A 195 -12.93 2.46 -11.03
CA THR A 195 -13.19 3.90 -10.82
C THR A 195 -14.56 4.20 -10.24
N ASP A 196 -15.44 3.21 -10.17
CA ASP A 196 -16.80 3.34 -9.62
C ASP A 196 -16.90 2.77 -8.18
N ALA A 197 -15.75 2.48 -7.56
CA ALA A 197 -15.69 1.89 -6.23
C ALA A 197 -16.04 2.90 -5.14
N SER A 198 -16.89 2.49 -4.19
CA SER A 198 -17.34 3.33 -3.06
C SER A 198 -16.20 3.78 -2.14
N VAL A 199 -15.12 3.00 -2.08
CA VAL A 199 -13.92 3.34 -1.28
C VAL A 199 -13.24 4.63 -1.77
N LEU A 200 -13.45 5.05 -3.02
CA LEU A 200 -12.89 6.29 -3.55
C LEU A 200 -13.47 7.55 -2.89
N ASP A 201 -14.66 7.46 -2.29
CA ASP A 201 -15.28 8.55 -1.53
C ASP A 201 -14.66 8.73 -0.13
N LYS A 202 -13.80 7.79 0.29
CA LYS A 202 -13.12 7.81 1.58
C LYS A 202 -11.74 8.45 1.46
N ASN A 203 -11.30 9.08 2.55
CA ASN A 203 -9.97 9.69 2.59
C ASN A 203 -8.91 8.68 3.07
N PRO A 204 -7.89 8.34 2.24
CA PRO A 204 -6.76 7.50 2.62
C PRO A 204 -5.65 8.27 3.38
N LEU A 205 -5.80 9.58 3.59
CA LEU A 205 -4.85 10.49 4.25
C LEU A 205 -5.33 10.96 5.61
#